data_AF-A0A318TC84-F1
#
_entry.id   AF-A0A318TC84-F1
#
_cell.length_a   1.000
_cell.length_b   1.000
_cell.length_c   1.000
_cell.angle_alpha   90.00
_cell.angle_beta   90.00
_cell.angle_gamma   90.00
#
_symmetry.space_group_name_H-M   'P 1'
#
loop_
_entity.id
_entity.type
_entity.pdbx_description
1 polymer ?
#
loop_
_entity_poly.entity_id
_entity_poly.type
_entity_poly.pdbx_seq_one_letter_code
_entity_poly.pdbx_strand_id
1 'polypeptide(L)'
;MENESIVISNLEKLNTNESIVIYEGEYNLLLNDKRLLVNGLVSLKWLPNPNIEFTGIVNDGVKGLNEFMGVDNVEITLPNGFKGSALLTSINMANYFEVSGVLNSKLDVSKDDSNVDKISFAIVNFRNNNGIYINGSNMKYSGRLIFEYGDYKVTIDKRENHKQIYEDLKKQGGYCITHFAELKRKDNKDFDVVDVENIIESLIWLLSFSSGRQIGFCYFLGVKDDECIFEKYQTPIINNWRDISNWYPIREVYNNLGHIFVELVDKLQDELWGKVLKNIFTWYFDGLRSTYIENKIVSIQIALENIAWTYIVEDKEIMDGQIFDSKLRTSDKLRLLLYELDIPRELPKVEGLNFSNNKFKDGVHLFTDMRNDIVHPKKKSKLESDNWKIKYRVWQLGVKYLELSILRVLGYKGKYYNFLKDEVNYKEISEVVPWSNEEEYRKLITGNS
;
A
#
# COMPACT_ATOMS: atom_id res chain seq x y z
N MET A 1 29.92 4.59 6.38
CA MET A 1 29.06 4.59 7.60
C MET A 1 28.55 5.96 8.04
N GLU A 2 29.30 7.08 7.92
CA GLU A 2 28.85 8.38 8.47
C GLU A 2 27.64 8.98 7.75
N ASN A 3 27.59 9.03 6.42
CA ASN A 3 26.48 9.72 5.72
C ASN A 3 25.14 8.96 5.76
N GLU A 4 25.15 7.63 5.60
CA GLU A 4 23.92 6.82 5.65
C GLU A 4 23.27 6.84 7.05
N SER A 5 24.08 6.67 8.10
CA SER A 5 23.57 6.70 9.48
C SER A 5 23.00 8.07 9.83
N ILE A 6 23.61 9.15 9.34
CA ILE A 6 23.12 10.52 9.59
C ILE A 6 21.73 10.74 8.95
N VAL A 7 21.53 10.41 7.68
CA VAL A 7 20.24 10.70 7.01
C VAL A 7 19.10 9.84 7.58
N ILE A 8 19.32 8.54 7.73
CA ILE A 8 18.32 7.65 8.34
C ILE A 8 18.06 8.08 9.79
N SER A 9 19.09 8.45 10.57
CA SER A 9 18.90 8.95 11.94
C SER A 9 18.13 10.26 12.01
N ASN A 10 18.20 11.11 10.98
CA ASN A 10 17.41 12.34 10.91
C ASN A 10 15.94 12.02 10.63
N LEU A 11 15.67 11.12 9.68
CA LEU A 11 14.32 10.63 9.41
C LEU A 11 13.70 9.89 10.60
N GLU A 12 14.52 9.18 11.38
CA GLU A 12 14.12 8.50 12.62
C GLU A 12 13.65 9.44 13.73
N LYS A 13 13.97 10.73 13.67
CA LYS A 13 13.55 11.73 14.66
C LYS A 13 12.24 12.42 14.30
N LEU A 14 11.76 12.26 13.06
CA LEU A 14 10.55 12.92 12.58
C LEU A 14 9.31 12.44 13.32
N ASN A 15 8.48 13.41 13.71
CA ASN A 15 7.19 13.21 14.34
C ASN A 15 6.08 12.98 13.29
N THR A 16 4.89 12.66 13.77
CA THR A 16 3.70 12.49 12.93
C THR A 16 3.35 13.82 12.24
N ASN A 17 3.10 13.77 10.93
CA ASN A 17 2.83 14.91 10.05
C ASN A 17 3.95 15.96 9.93
N GLU A 18 5.13 15.70 10.48
CA GLU A 18 6.30 16.57 10.35
C GLU A 18 6.88 16.50 8.93
N SER A 19 7.03 17.65 8.27
CA SER A 19 7.60 17.74 6.92
C SER A 19 9.05 17.27 6.90
N ILE A 20 9.46 16.64 5.80
CA ILE A 20 10.87 16.31 5.56
C ILE A 20 11.51 17.49 4.84
N VAL A 21 12.41 18.20 5.50
CA VAL A 21 13.24 19.23 4.85
C VAL A 21 14.28 18.52 3.99
N ILE A 22 14.18 18.70 2.67
CA ILE A 22 15.12 18.11 1.71
C ILE A 22 16.29 19.06 1.47
N TYR A 23 15.99 20.36 1.36
CA TYR A 23 17.01 21.40 1.16
C TYR A 23 16.50 22.77 1.60
N GLU A 24 17.38 23.55 2.23
CA GLU A 24 17.15 24.94 2.58
C GLU A 24 18.38 25.76 2.14
N GLY A 25 18.14 26.82 1.37
CA GLY A 25 19.17 27.68 0.80
C GLY A 25 18.92 28.04 -0.66
N GLU A 26 19.99 28.35 -1.39
CA GLU A 26 19.91 28.77 -2.79
C GLU A 26 19.85 27.58 -3.75
N TYR A 27 18.85 27.55 -4.63
CA TYR A 27 18.67 26.55 -5.67
C TYR A 27 18.21 27.19 -6.98
N ASN A 28 18.21 26.40 -8.05
CA ASN A 28 17.85 26.89 -9.38
C ASN A 28 16.56 26.28 -9.88
N LEU A 29 15.73 27.11 -10.50
CA LEU A 29 14.71 26.68 -11.43
C LEU A 29 15.21 26.90 -12.85
N LEU A 30 15.10 25.88 -13.68
CA LEU A 30 15.55 25.88 -15.07
C LEU A 30 14.35 25.77 -16.00
N LEU A 31 14.39 26.56 -17.07
CA LEU A 31 13.42 26.52 -18.16
C LEU A 31 14.19 26.63 -19.48
N ASN A 32 14.38 25.50 -20.17
CA ASN A 32 15.28 25.42 -21.32
C ASN A 32 16.68 25.96 -20.94
N ASP A 33 17.21 26.96 -21.66
CA ASP A 33 18.50 27.59 -21.38
C ASP A 33 18.44 28.69 -20.30
N LYS A 34 17.28 28.88 -19.67
CA LYS A 34 17.03 29.96 -18.71
C LYS A 34 17.11 29.45 -17.28
N ARG A 35 17.65 30.29 -16.40
CA ARG A 35 17.91 29.97 -14.99
C ARG A 35 17.35 31.07 -14.10
N LEU A 36 16.63 30.65 -13.07
CA LEU A 36 16.14 31.51 -11.99
C LEU A 36 16.76 31.04 -10.67
N LEU A 37 17.52 31.91 -10.01
CA LEU A 37 18.12 31.63 -8.71
C LEU A 37 17.13 31.98 -7.60
N VAL A 38 16.82 31.00 -6.75
CA VAL A 38 15.81 31.08 -5.70
C VAL A 38 16.46 30.74 -4.37
N ASN A 39 16.28 31.56 -3.35
CA ASN A 39 16.65 31.23 -1.98
C ASN A 39 15.39 30.82 -1.21
N GLY A 40 15.35 29.58 -0.72
CA GLY A 40 14.20 29.10 0.02
C GLY A 40 14.28 27.64 0.43
N LEU A 41 13.12 27.00 0.50
CA LEU A 41 12.93 25.66 1.07
C LEU A 41 12.37 24.70 0.02
N VAL A 42 12.92 23.48 0.02
CA VAL A 42 12.37 22.31 -0.67
C VAL A 42 12.07 21.24 0.37
N SER A 43 10.82 20.80 0.45
CA SER A 43 10.39 19.85 1.50
C SER A 43 9.28 18.92 1.03
N LEU A 44 9.27 17.69 1.54
CA LEU A 44 8.12 16.80 1.45
C LEU A 44 7.13 17.18 2.56
N LYS A 45 5.98 17.74 2.19
CA LYS A 45 4.87 17.97 3.10
C LYS A 45 3.88 16.83 3.02
N TRP A 46 3.23 16.52 4.14
CA TRP A 46 2.29 15.40 4.24
C TRP A 46 0.82 15.80 4.09
N LEU A 47 0.47 17.00 4.55
CA LEU A 47 -0.91 17.46 4.65
C LEU A 47 -1.19 18.59 3.64
N PRO A 48 -2.40 18.66 3.05
CA PRO A 48 -3.51 17.71 3.21
C PRO A 48 -3.29 16.37 2.48
N ASN A 49 -2.47 16.38 1.43
CA ASN A 49 -1.98 15.20 0.73
C ASN A 49 -0.47 15.31 0.56
N PRO A 50 0.27 14.18 0.54
CA PRO A 50 1.71 14.24 0.42
C PRO A 50 2.15 14.88 -0.89
N ASN A 51 3.09 15.80 -0.82
CA ASN A 51 3.71 16.39 -2.01
C ASN A 51 5.08 16.99 -1.68
N ILE A 52 6.01 16.95 -2.64
CA ILE A 52 7.25 17.69 -2.53
C ILE A 52 6.98 19.10 -3.06
N GLU A 53 7.17 20.09 -2.19
CA GLU A 53 6.93 21.50 -2.49
C GLU A 53 8.25 22.26 -2.44
N PHE A 54 8.35 23.29 -3.29
CA PHE A 54 9.38 24.32 -3.17
C PHE A 54 8.74 25.68 -3.00
N THR A 55 9.39 26.52 -2.20
CA THR A 55 9.02 27.93 -1.97
C THR A 55 10.29 28.75 -1.83
N GLY A 56 10.33 29.97 -2.33
CA GLY A 56 11.47 30.84 -2.09
C GLY A 56 11.37 32.21 -2.74
N ILE A 57 12.37 33.03 -2.46
CA ILE A 57 12.53 34.39 -2.95
C ILE A 57 13.54 34.40 -4.09
N VAL A 58 13.22 35.08 -5.18
CA VAL A 58 14.16 35.24 -6.31
C VAL A 58 15.26 36.24 -5.93
N ASN A 59 16.50 35.76 -5.92
CA ASN A 59 17.65 36.54 -5.44
C ASN A 59 18.02 37.74 -6.35
N ASP A 60 17.86 37.60 -7.66
CA ASP A 60 18.29 38.61 -8.65
C ASP A 60 17.18 39.62 -9.05
N GLY A 61 16.09 39.70 -8.28
CA GLY A 61 14.92 40.51 -8.59
C GLY A 61 14.11 39.98 -9.78
N VAL A 62 13.55 40.86 -10.63
CA VAL A 62 12.68 40.46 -11.77
C VAL A 62 13.45 39.89 -12.97
N LYS A 63 14.79 39.93 -12.97
CA LYS A 63 15.56 39.52 -14.14
C LYS A 63 15.34 38.03 -14.43
N GLY A 64 14.81 37.74 -15.63
CA GLY A 64 14.46 36.39 -16.04
C GLY A 64 13.08 35.92 -15.57
N LEU A 65 12.47 36.53 -14.55
CA LEU A 65 11.18 36.10 -13.99
C LEU A 65 10.04 36.10 -15.01
N ASN A 66 10.02 37.09 -15.92
CA ASN A 66 9.01 37.19 -16.98
C ASN A 66 9.00 35.96 -17.91
N GLU A 67 10.13 35.26 -18.05
CA GLU A 67 10.25 34.08 -18.90
C GLU A 67 9.59 32.85 -18.27
N PHE A 68 9.40 32.87 -16.94
CA PHE A 68 8.72 31.83 -16.17
C PHE A 68 7.22 32.14 -15.97
N MET A 69 6.73 33.32 -16.38
CA MET A 69 5.32 33.67 -16.27
C MET A 69 4.47 32.90 -17.28
N GLY A 70 3.42 32.23 -16.78
CA GLY A 70 2.54 31.41 -17.62
C GLY A 70 3.18 30.09 -18.08
N VAL A 71 4.31 29.73 -17.48
CA VAL A 71 4.97 28.43 -17.70
C VAL A 71 4.61 27.51 -16.55
N ASP A 72 4.13 26.33 -16.92
CA ASP A 72 3.76 25.31 -15.96
C ASP A 72 4.99 24.50 -15.53
N ASN A 73 5.76 23.94 -16.46
CA ASN A 73 6.83 22.99 -16.14
C ASN A 73 8.22 23.64 -16.09
N VAL A 74 8.96 23.36 -15.03
CA VAL A 74 10.35 23.75 -14.81
C VAL A 74 11.15 22.56 -14.28
N GLU A 75 12.47 22.62 -14.38
CA GLU A 75 13.36 21.70 -13.65
C GLU A 75 13.91 22.39 -12.41
N ILE A 76 13.88 21.72 -11.26
CA ILE A 76 14.57 22.16 -10.06
C ILE A 76 15.94 21.48 -10.01
N THR A 77 16.98 22.24 -9.67
CA THR A 77 18.32 21.70 -9.39
C THR A 77 18.88 22.31 -8.12
N LEU A 78 19.32 21.44 -7.22
CA LEU A 78 19.87 21.80 -5.92
C LEU A 78 21.40 21.73 -5.95
N PRO A 79 22.11 22.53 -5.12
CA PRO A 79 23.58 22.49 -5.07
C PRO A 79 24.18 21.15 -4.65
N ASN A 80 23.43 20.34 -3.91
CA ASN A 80 23.82 18.97 -3.52
C ASN A 80 23.57 17.94 -4.64
N GLY A 81 23.23 18.38 -5.85
CA GLY A 81 23.11 17.53 -7.04
C GLY A 81 21.71 16.98 -7.31
N PHE A 82 20.77 17.13 -6.38
CA PHE A 82 19.39 16.71 -6.56
C PHE A 82 18.70 17.48 -7.69
N LYS A 83 17.92 16.76 -8.49
CA LYS A 83 17.16 17.32 -9.61
C LYS A 83 15.75 16.74 -9.65
N GLY A 84 14.84 17.47 -10.28
CA GLY A 84 13.47 16.99 -10.49
C GLY A 84 12.67 17.89 -11.41
N SER A 85 11.61 17.35 -12.00
CA SER A 85 10.63 18.14 -12.74
C SER A 85 9.55 18.67 -11.80
N ALA A 86 9.19 19.94 -11.97
CA ALA A 86 8.23 20.62 -11.11
C ALA A 86 7.25 21.48 -11.89
N LEU A 87 6.07 21.65 -11.31
CA LEU A 87 5.03 22.57 -11.72
C LEU A 87 5.15 23.87 -10.91
N LEU A 88 5.30 25.00 -11.59
CA LEU A 88 5.24 26.31 -10.97
C LEU A 88 3.77 26.66 -10.69
N THR A 89 3.43 26.93 -9.44
CA THR A 89 2.02 27.13 -9.01
C THR A 89 1.70 28.58 -8.66
N SER A 90 2.69 29.36 -8.25
CA SER A 90 2.51 30.77 -7.89
C SER A 90 3.78 31.57 -8.15
N ILE A 91 3.58 32.79 -8.64
CA ILE A 91 4.60 33.84 -8.71
C ILE A 91 3.98 35.10 -8.10
N ASN A 92 4.52 35.59 -6.99
CA ASN A 92 4.06 36.79 -6.32
C ASN A 92 5.07 37.93 -6.45
N MET A 93 4.67 38.97 -7.17
CA MET A 93 5.51 40.15 -7.45
C MET A 93 5.33 41.30 -6.46
N ALA A 94 4.49 41.14 -5.43
CA ALA A 94 4.05 42.28 -4.63
C ALA A 94 5.13 42.88 -3.72
N ASN A 95 6.18 42.14 -3.32
CA ASN A 95 7.30 42.68 -2.50
C ASN A 95 8.63 41.92 -2.58
N TYR A 96 8.65 40.58 -2.74
CA TYR A 96 9.88 39.78 -2.67
C TYR A 96 10.07 38.80 -3.84
N PHE A 97 9.33 38.95 -4.95
CA PHE A 97 9.35 38.01 -6.09
C PHE A 97 9.36 36.55 -5.61
N GLU A 98 8.33 36.18 -4.87
CA GLU A 98 8.20 34.85 -4.30
C GLU A 98 7.72 33.88 -5.39
N VAL A 99 8.34 32.71 -5.43
CA VAL A 99 7.96 31.60 -6.31
C VAL A 99 7.65 30.37 -5.49
N SER A 100 6.62 29.63 -5.90
CA SER A 100 6.30 28.34 -5.29
C SER A 100 5.74 27.35 -6.29
N GLY A 101 5.95 26.08 -6.00
CA GLY A 101 5.48 24.99 -6.85
C GLY A 101 5.58 23.63 -6.19
N VAL A 102 5.16 22.64 -6.97
CA VAL A 102 5.11 21.23 -6.57
C VAL A 102 5.94 20.40 -7.53
N LEU A 103 6.67 19.41 -7.05
CA LEU A 103 7.33 18.47 -7.95
C LEU A 103 6.32 17.48 -8.52
N ASN A 104 6.56 17.04 -9.75
CA ASN A 104 5.65 16.13 -10.44
C ASN A 104 5.62 14.73 -9.81
N SER A 105 6.72 14.28 -9.18
CA SER A 105 6.72 12.99 -8.45
C SER A 105 7.92 12.76 -7.53
N LYS A 106 9.12 13.16 -7.93
CA LYS A 106 10.36 12.84 -7.21
C LYS A 106 11.43 13.91 -7.36
N LEU A 107 12.36 13.89 -6.41
CA LEU A 107 13.63 14.60 -6.44
C LEU A 107 14.74 13.57 -6.18
N ASP A 108 15.66 13.42 -7.12
CA ASP A 108 16.73 12.43 -7.05
C ASP A 108 18.10 12.97 -7.43
N VAL A 109 19.12 12.34 -6.88
CA VAL A 109 20.52 12.49 -7.27
C VAL A 109 21.08 11.08 -7.47
N SER A 110 21.80 10.87 -8.57
CA SER A 110 22.46 9.61 -8.88
C SER A 110 23.84 9.89 -9.48
N LYS A 111 24.81 9.06 -9.10
CA LYS A 111 26.06 8.92 -9.85
C LYS A 111 25.78 8.17 -11.17
N ASP A 112 26.78 8.17 -12.07
CA ASP A 112 26.66 7.46 -13.36
C ASP A 112 26.60 5.93 -13.21
N ASP A 113 27.10 5.38 -12.09
CA ASP A 113 26.98 3.96 -11.73
C ASP A 113 25.66 3.73 -10.97
N SER A 114 24.89 2.73 -11.39
CA SER A 114 23.67 2.25 -10.73
C SER A 114 23.92 1.07 -9.80
N ASN A 115 25.14 0.54 -9.74
CA ASN A 115 25.46 -0.61 -8.88
C ASN A 115 25.58 -0.22 -7.40
N VAL A 116 24.92 -1.01 -6.56
CA VAL A 116 24.88 -0.83 -5.11
C VAL A 116 25.09 -2.15 -4.38
N ASP A 117 25.65 -2.11 -3.18
CA ASP A 117 25.68 -3.26 -2.26
C ASP A 117 24.38 -3.36 -1.43
N LYS A 118 23.65 -2.25 -1.31
CA LYS A 118 22.46 -2.10 -0.49
C LYS A 118 21.56 -0.97 -0.96
N ILE A 119 20.25 -1.15 -0.77
CA ILE A 119 19.26 -0.06 -0.79
C ILE A 119 18.54 0.04 0.56
N SER A 120 18.55 1.22 1.15
CA SER A 120 17.78 1.57 2.36
C SER A 120 16.58 2.43 1.98
N PHE A 121 15.40 2.20 2.58
CA PHE A 121 14.21 3.00 2.30
C PHE A 121 13.26 3.17 3.49
N ALA A 122 12.53 4.29 3.51
CA ALA A 122 11.62 4.66 4.60
C ALA A 122 10.17 4.33 4.25
N ILE A 123 9.48 3.63 5.16
CA ILE A 123 8.10 3.16 4.99
C ILE A 123 7.14 3.98 5.84
N VAL A 124 6.15 4.58 5.18
CA VAL A 124 5.15 5.47 5.77
C VAL A 124 3.84 4.71 6.01
N ASN A 125 3.26 4.93 7.19
CA ASN A 125 1.94 4.41 7.57
C ASN A 125 1.76 2.88 7.49
N PHE A 126 2.79 2.05 7.65
CA PHE A 126 2.61 0.60 7.79
C PHE A 126 2.02 0.23 9.17
N ARG A 127 1.46 -0.98 9.33
CA ARG A 127 0.76 -1.38 10.57
C ARG A 127 1.73 -1.65 11.72
N ASN A 128 1.24 -1.53 12.95
CA ASN A 128 1.96 -1.97 14.14
C ASN A 128 1.87 -3.49 14.28
N ASN A 129 2.60 -4.23 13.45
CA ASN A 129 2.66 -5.68 13.53
C ASN A 129 3.74 -6.15 14.52
N ASN A 130 3.51 -7.35 15.03
CA ASN A 130 4.56 -8.16 15.64
C ASN A 130 5.45 -8.74 14.53
N GLY A 131 6.67 -9.04 14.91
CA GLY A 131 7.68 -9.68 14.08
C GLY A 131 8.81 -10.23 14.95
N ILE A 132 9.94 -10.54 14.34
CA ILE A 132 11.13 -10.99 15.04
C ILE A 132 11.57 -9.88 16.02
N TYR A 133 12.08 -10.28 17.19
CA TYR A 133 12.58 -9.34 18.19
C TYR A 133 13.88 -8.68 17.73
N ILE A 134 13.94 -7.36 17.90
CA ILE A 134 15.08 -6.50 17.62
C ILE A 134 15.57 -5.91 18.95
N ASN A 135 16.87 -5.73 19.09
CA ASN A 135 17.44 -4.93 20.18
C ASN A 135 17.48 -3.47 19.72
N GLY A 136 16.65 -2.62 20.33
CA GLY A 136 16.74 -1.17 20.19
C GLY A 136 17.86 -0.59 21.04
N SER A 137 18.00 0.74 21.00
CA SER A 137 18.99 1.46 21.80
C SER A 137 18.77 1.27 23.31
N ASN A 138 17.51 1.23 23.75
CA ASN A 138 17.15 1.17 25.17
C ASN A 138 16.31 -0.05 25.55
N MET A 139 15.66 -0.71 24.57
CA MET A 139 14.80 -1.85 24.85
C MET A 139 14.75 -2.85 23.71
N LYS A 140 14.49 -4.12 24.05
CA LYS A 140 14.13 -5.14 23.07
C LYS A 140 12.67 -5.01 22.70
N TYR A 141 12.34 -5.03 21.41
CA TYR A 141 10.96 -4.95 20.93
C TYR A 141 10.73 -5.83 19.70
N SER A 142 9.48 -6.27 19.50
CA SER A 142 9.08 -7.09 18.36
C SER A 142 8.72 -6.19 17.17
N GLY A 143 9.31 -6.44 15.99
CA GLY A 143 9.07 -5.56 14.84
C GLY A 143 9.87 -5.80 13.57
N ARG A 144 10.71 -6.85 13.49
CA ARG A 144 11.44 -7.18 12.27
C ARG A 144 10.64 -8.13 11.39
N LEU A 145 10.49 -7.78 10.13
CA LEU A 145 10.02 -8.66 9.06
C LEU A 145 11.17 -8.95 8.11
N ILE A 146 11.18 -10.17 7.55
CA ILE A 146 12.17 -10.60 6.56
C ILE A 146 11.40 -11.15 5.36
N PHE A 147 11.76 -10.66 4.19
CA PHE A 147 11.27 -11.13 2.91
C PHE A 147 12.44 -11.56 2.04
N GLU A 148 12.25 -12.64 1.29
CA GLU A 148 13.28 -13.18 0.41
C GLU A 148 12.66 -13.50 -0.95
N TYR A 149 13.38 -13.17 -2.01
CA TYR A 149 13.00 -13.49 -3.38
C TYR A 149 14.26 -13.65 -4.23
N GLY A 150 14.43 -14.84 -4.83
CA GLY A 150 15.67 -15.20 -5.51
C GLY A 150 16.90 -14.98 -4.61
N ASP A 151 17.86 -14.23 -5.14
CA ASP A 151 19.12 -13.87 -4.47
C ASP A 151 18.99 -12.67 -3.52
N TYR A 152 17.80 -12.08 -3.37
CA TYR A 152 17.60 -10.87 -2.59
C TYR A 152 16.90 -11.14 -1.26
N LYS A 153 17.24 -10.29 -0.30
CA LYS A 153 16.65 -10.26 1.04
C LYS A 153 16.28 -8.82 1.40
N VAL A 154 15.05 -8.63 1.85
CA VAL A 154 14.57 -7.38 2.42
C VAL A 154 14.34 -7.57 3.91
N THR A 155 14.97 -6.73 4.72
CA THR A 155 14.74 -6.65 6.17
C THR A 155 13.97 -5.37 6.46
N ILE A 156 12.84 -5.46 7.16
CA ILE A 156 12.04 -4.30 7.55
C ILE A 156 11.98 -4.23 9.06
N ASP A 157 12.41 -3.10 9.62
CA ASP A 157 12.42 -2.85 11.04
C ASP A 157 11.44 -1.74 11.40
N LYS A 158 10.56 -2.05 12.36
CA LYS A 158 9.70 -1.07 13.01
C LYS A 158 10.55 -0.07 13.79
N ARG A 159 10.18 1.21 13.76
CA ARG A 159 10.86 2.25 14.55
C ARG A 159 10.81 1.96 16.05
N GLU A 160 11.88 2.30 16.77
CA GLU A 160 11.96 2.05 18.22
C GLU A 160 10.85 2.79 18.99
N ASN A 161 10.57 4.05 18.63
CA ASN A 161 9.51 4.88 19.21
C ASN A 161 8.08 4.56 18.67
N HIS A 162 7.85 3.38 18.08
CA HIS A 162 6.57 2.98 17.49
C HIS A 162 5.34 3.20 18.38
N LYS A 163 5.44 3.00 19.71
CA LYS A 163 4.31 3.21 20.62
C LYS A 163 3.75 4.63 20.49
N GLN A 164 4.65 5.63 20.58
CA GLN A 164 4.30 7.03 20.43
C GLN A 164 3.74 7.32 19.04
N ILE A 165 4.41 6.84 17.98
CA ILE A 165 3.97 7.02 16.59
C ILE A 165 2.53 6.55 16.39
N TYR A 166 2.20 5.33 16.83
CA TYR A 166 0.84 4.80 16.64
C TYR A 166 -0.20 5.43 17.56
N GLU A 167 0.18 5.96 18.72
CA GLU A 167 -0.71 6.78 19.53
C GLU A 167 -1.02 8.11 18.84
N ASP A 168 -0.03 8.76 18.26
CA ASP A 168 -0.20 10.03 17.55
C ASP A 168 -0.99 9.86 16.26
N LEU A 169 -0.69 8.82 15.46
CA LEU A 169 -1.48 8.48 14.27
C LEU A 169 -2.94 8.17 14.61
N LYS A 170 -3.21 7.54 15.76
CA LYS A 170 -4.60 7.32 16.23
C LYS A 170 -5.29 8.60 16.64
N LYS A 171 -4.57 9.53 17.27
CA LYS A 171 -5.12 10.80 17.77
C LYS A 171 -5.34 11.82 16.64
N GLN A 172 -4.38 11.92 15.72
CA GLN A 172 -4.31 13.02 14.74
C GLN A 172 -4.63 12.54 13.31
N GLY A 173 -4.51 11.25 13.03
CA GLY A 173 -4.47 10.74 11.66
C GLY A 173 -3.23 11.21 10.89
N GLY A 174 -3.28 11.13 9.56
CA GLY A 174 -2.23 11.66 8.69
C GLY A 174 -1.12 10.65 8.42
N TYR A 175 0.14 11.07 8.56
CA TYR A 175 1.30 10.37 7.99
C TYR A 175 2.49 10.34 8.95
N CYS A 176 3.17 9.21 9.04
CA CYS A 176 4.44 9.11 9.73
C CYS A 176 5.29 7.97 9.13
N ILE A 177 6.61 8.16 9.10
CA ILE A 177 7.54 7.05 8.85
C ILE A 177 7.40 6.07 10.02
N THR A 178 7.00 4.84 9.72
CA THR A 178 6.71 3.81 10.72
C THR A 178 7.79 2.74 10.79
N HIS A 179 8.44 2.47 9.66
CA HIS A 179 9.46 1.44 9.51
C HIS A 179 10.57 1.93 8.58
N PHE A 180 11.74 1.32 8.72
CA PHE A 180 12.83 1.40 7.77
C PHE A 180 13.10 0.02 7.21
N ALA A 181 13.58 -0.03 5.98
CA ALA A 181 13.89 -1.28 5.32
C ALA A 181 15.25 -1.22 4.64
N GLU A 182 15.86 -2.39 4.53
CA GLU A 182 17.13 -2.64 3.89
C GLU A 182 16.97 -3.80 2.90
N LEU A 183 17.35 -3.59 1.64
CA LEU A 183 17.44 -4.62 0.60
C LEU A 183 18.91 -4.89 0.27
N LYS A 184 19.29 -6.17 0.30
CA LYS A 184 20.61 -6.67 -0.08
C LYS A 184 20.52 -7.96 -0.87
N ARG A 185 21.60 -8.29 -1.60
CA ARG A 185 21.82 -9.65 -2.06
C ARG A 185 22.27 -10.56 -0.92
N LYS A 186 21.82 -11.81 -0.94
CA LYS A 186 22.17 -12.86 0.04
C LYS A 186 23.64 -13.26 -0.05
N ASP A 187 24.25 -13.16 -1.23
CA ASP A 187 25.67 -13.40 -1.46
C ASP A 187 26.56 -12.17 -1.21
N ASN A 188 25.97 -11.05 -0.75
CA ASN A 188 26.63 -9.77 -0.48
C ASN A 188 27.38 -9.17 -1.70
N LYS A 189 27.00 -9.55 -2.92
CA LYS A 189 27.53 -8.88 -4.13
C LYS A 189 26.72 -7.64 -4.47
N ASP A 190 27.33 -6.78 -5.26
CA ASP A 190 26.67 -5.65 -5.91
C ASP A 190 25.52 -6.10 -6.82
N PHE A 191 24.58 -5.19 -7.05
CA PHE A 191 23.48 -5.33 -7.99
C PHE A 191 23.06 -3.98 -8.56
N ASP A 192 22.44 -4.00 -9.74
CA ASP A 192 21.83 -2.81 -10.31
C ASP A 192 20.50 -2.52 -9.61
N VAL A 193 20.25 -1.25 -9.30
CA VAL A 193 18.98 -0.78 -8.72
C VAL A 193 17.77 -1.16 -9.58
N VAL A 194 17.92 -1.18 -10.90
CA VAL A 194 16.87 -1.55 -11.85
C VAL A 194 16.42 -3.00 -11.64
N ASP A 195 17.34 -3.90 -11.29
CA ASP A 195 17.04 -5.33 -11.11
C ASP A 195 16.07 -5.60 -9.94
N VAL A 196 15.95 -4.65 -9.01
CA VAL A 196 15.17 -4.81 -7.77
C VAL A 196 13.94 -3.92 -7.69
N GLU A 197 13.64 -3.12 -8.72
CA GLU A 197 12.46 -2.25 -8.74
C GLU A 197 11.16 -3.03 -8.57
N ASN A 198 11.04 -4.17 -9.25
CA ASN A 198 9.89 -5.05 -9.16
C ASN A 198 9.71 -5.67 -7.76
N ILE A 199 10.81 -5.96 -7.07
CA ILE A 199 10.82 -6.48 -5.70
C ILE A 199 10.27 -5.41 -4.75
N ILE A 200 10.74 -4.17 -4.89
CA ILE A 200 10.29 -3.02 -4.09
C ILE A 200 8.82 -2.70 -4.38
N GLU A 201 8.39 -2.68 -5.64
CA GLU A 201 6.99 -2.42 -6.00
C GLU A 201 6.06 -3.49 -5.40
N SER A 202 6.43 -4.77 -5.54
CA SER A 202 5.66 -5.89 -4.98
C SER A 202 5.55 -5.80 -3.46
N LEU A 203 6.61 -5.32 -2.80
CA LEU A 203 6.59 -5.09 -1.37
C LEU A 203 5.59 -3.99 -0.98
N ILE A 204 5.52 -2.89 -1.72
CA ILE A 204 4.51 -1.84 -1.48
C ILE A 204 3.10 -2.44 -1.56
N TRP A 205 2.82 -3.26 -2.58
CA TRP A 205 1.52 -3.92 -2.74
C TRP A 205 1.21 -4.89 -1.59
N LEU A 206 2.16 -5.73 -1.19
CA LEU A 206 1.99 -6.68 -0.08
C LEU A 206 1.71 -5.96 1.24
N LEU A 207 2.52 -4.95 1.57
CA LEU A 207 2.37 -4.17 2.79
C LEU A 207 1.07 -3.36 2.78
N SER A 208 0.63 -2.90 1.60
CA SER A 208 -0.66 -2.24 1.43
C SER A 208 -1.83 -3.22 1.63
N PHE A 209 -1.75 -4.41 1.02
CA PHE A 209 -2.76 -5.46 1.16
C PHE A 209 -2.93 -5.90 2.62
N SER A 210 -1.83 -6.19 3.31
CA SER A 210 -1.84 -6.51 4.75
C SER A 210 -2.28 -5.33 5.63
N SER A 211 -2.23 -4.09 5.10
CA SER A 211 -2.72 -2.86 5.74
C SER A 211 -4.18 -2.51 5.44
N GLY A 212 -4.79 -3.10 4.41
CA GLY A 212 -6.12 -2.72 3.92
C GLY A 212 -6.19 -1.28 3.37
N ARG A 213 -5.03 -0.70 3.04
CA ARG A 213 -4.86 0.68 2.53
C ARG A 213 -3.52 0.79 1.82
N GLN A 214 -3.38 1.76 0.94
CA GLN A 214 -2.09 2.08 0.35
C GLN A 214 -1.14 2.63 1.42
N ILE A 215 -0.02 1.94 1.60
CA ILE A 215 1.15 2.46 2.30
C ILE A 215 2.12 3.04 1.27
N GLY A 216 3.12 3.78 1.72
CA GLY A 216 4.02 4.47 0.78
C GLY A 216 5.46 4.45 1.23
N PHE A 217 6.38 4.49 0.26
CA PHE A 217 7.81 4.71 0.50
C PHE A 217 8.17 6.11 0.01
N CYS A 218 8.78 6.92 0.88
CA CYS A 218 9.05 8.33 0.59
C CYS A 218 10.53 8.66 0.38
N TYR A 219 11.42 7.73 0.73
CA TYR A 219 12.86 7.93 0.71
C TYR A 219 13.57 6.64 0.33
N PHE A 220 14.61 6.76 -0.50
CA PHE A 220 15.50 5.69 -0.91
C PHE A 220 16.95 6.17 -0.91
N LEU A 221 17.86 5.31 -0.49
CA LEU A 221 19.29 5.53 -0.48
C LEU A 221 20.00 4.25 -0.96
N GLY A 222 20.74 4.35 -2.06
CA GLY A 222 21.61 3.30 -2.54
C GLY A 222 23.05 3.56 -2.16
N VAL A 223 23.71 2.54 -1.60
CA VAL A 223 25.09 2.64 -1.11
C VAL A 223 25.94 1.57 -1.77
N LYS A 224 27.20 1.91 -2.04
CA LYS A 224 28.25 0.98 -2.43
C LYS A 224 29.53 1.35 -1.70
N ASP A 225 30.13 0.39 -1.01
CA ASP A 225 31.38 0.58 -0.26
C ASP A 225 31.29 1.80 0.69
N ASP A 226 30.17 1.93 1.41
CA ASP A 226 29.85 3.04 2.30
C ASP A 226 29.64 4.42 1.63
N GLU A 227 29.72 4.52 0.31
CA GLU A 227 29.43 5.73 -0.46
C GLU A 227 28.00 5.77 -0.99
N CYS A 228 27.38 6.95 -0.91
CA CYS A 228 26.09 7.18 -1.57
C CYS A 228 26.28 7.13 -3.10
N ILE A 229 25.52 6.23 -3.74
CA ILE A 229 25.45 6.08 -5.20
C ILE A 229 24.23 6.80 -5.76
N PHE A 230 23.08 6.63 -5.09
CA PHE A 230 21.89 7.41 -5.40
C PHE A 230 21.09 7.71 -4.14
N GLU A 231 20.38 8.83 -4.16
CA GLU A 231 19.44 9.22 -3.12
C GLU A 231 18.19 9.80 -3.78
N LYS A 232 17.01 9.40 -3.29
CA LYS A 232 15.73 9.77 -3.89
C LYS A 232 14.70 10.06 -2.81
N TYR A 233 14.12 11.25 -2.89
CA TYR A 233 12.85 11.59 -2.23
C TYR A 233 11.74 11.47 -3.26
N GLN A 234 10.60 10.91 -2.86
CA GLN A 234 9.44 10.82 -3.75
C GLN A 234 8.15 11.11 -3.00
N THR A 235 7.17 11.63 -3.73
CA THR A 235 5.78 11.74 -3.28
C THR A 235 5.14 10.34 -3.37
N PRO A 236 4.88 9.65 -2.26
CA PRO A 236 4.29 8.32 -2.31
C PRO A 236 2.80 8.39 -2.69
N ILE A 237 2.31 7.42 -3.46
CA ILE A 237 0.88 7.14 -3.57
C ILE A 237 0.47 6.43 -2.28
N ILE A 238 -0.16 7.16 -1.37
CA ILE A 238 -0.42 6.68 -0.02
C ILE A 238 -1.77 7.17 0.50
N ASN A 239 -2.30 6.46 1.48
CA ASN A 239 -3.48 6.86 2.21
C ASN A 239 -3.12 7.38 3.60
N ASN A 240 -3.88 8.36 4.09
CA ASN A 240 -3.81 8.77 5.49
C ASN A 240 -4.07 7.58 6.42
N TRP A 241 -3.41 7.59 7.57
CA TRP A 241 -3.48 6.50 8.51
C TRP A 241 -4.88 6.35 9.10
N ARG A 242 -5.37 5.11 9.09
CA ARG A 242 -6.57 4.65 9.78
C ARG A 242 -6.36 3.20 10.24
N ASP A 243 -6.90 2.84 11.40
CA ASP A 243 -6.96 1.44 11.82
C ASP A 243 -8.09 0.74 11.06
N ILE A 244 -7.72 -0.18 10.17
CA ILE A 244 -8.65 -0.94 9.32
C ILE A 244 -8.51 -2.41 9.71
N SER A 245 -9.64 -3.03 10.09
CA SER A 245 -9.72 -4.48 10.26
C SER A 245 -9.74 -5.15 8.88
N ASN A 246 -8.95 -6.21 8.74
CA ASN A 246 -8.77 -6.97 7.50
C ASN A 246 -8.24 -8.38 7.83
N TRP A 247 -7.95 -9.17 6.81
CA TRP A 247 -7.43 -10.54 6.94
C TRP A 247 -6.09 -10.69 7.70
N TYR A 248 -5.26 -9.66 7.80
CA TYR A 248 -3.87 -9.83 8.25
C TYR A 248 -3.75 -9.94 9.78
N PRO A 249 -3.22 -11.06 10.34
CA PRO A 249 -3.18 -11.28 11.78
C PRO A 249 -1.96 -10.59 12.42
N ILE A 250 -2.06 -9.29 12.70
CA ILE A 250 -0.96 -8.43 13.18
C ILE A 250 -0.22 -8.90 14.45
N ARG A 251 -0.80 -9.81 15.24
CA ARG A 251 -0.19 -10.33 16.47
C ARG A 251 0.66 -11.57 16.26
N GLU A 252 0.54 -12.24 15.12
CA GLU A 252 1.29 -13.46 14.78
C GLU A 252 2.72 -13.09 14.37
N VAL A 253 3.71 -13.61 15.11
CA VAL A 253 5.14 -13.36 14.84
C VAL A 253 5.60 -14.07 13.57
N TYR A 254 5.19 -15.33 13.39
CA TYR A 254 5.53 -16.16 12.23
C TYR A 254 4.38 -16.16 11.23
N ASN A 255 3.99 -14.97 10.79
CA ASN A 255 3.01 -14.85 9.71
C ASN A 255 3.69 -15.26 8.39
N ASN A 256 3.02 -16.11 7.60
CA ASN A 256 3.55 -16.67 6.36
C ASN A 256 3.53 -15.63 5.21
N LEU A 257 3.77 -14.34 5.51
CA LEU A 257 3.80 -13.27 4.50
C LEU A 257 4.95 -13.43 3.52
N GLY A 258 6.07 -14.04 3.94
CA GLY A 258 7.19 -14.34 3.06
C GLY A 258 6.79 -15.21 1.87
N HIS A 259 5.89 -16.18 2.06
CA HIS A 259 5.37 -16.99 0.96
C HIS A 259 4.48 -16.18 0.01
N ILE A 260 3.60 -15.33 0.54
CA ILE A 260 2.78 -14.44 -0.30
C ILE A 260 3.68 -13.53 -1.12
N PHE A 261 4.79 -13.05 -0.53
CA PHE A 261 5.70 -12.13 -1.19
C PHE A 261 6.27 -12.73 -2.47
N VAL A 262 6.76 -13.97 -2.43
CA VAL A 262 7.33 -14.65 -3.60
C VAL A 262 6.30 -14.76 -4.71
N GLU A 263 5.14 -15.34 -4.42
CA GLU A 263 4.04 -15.51 -5.38
C GLU A 263 3.52 -14.18 -5.93
N LEU A 264 3.51 -13.14 -5.09
CA LEU A 264 3.08 -11.81 -5.51
C LEU A 264 4.08 -11.17 -6.48
N VAL A 265 5.38 -11.30 -6.22
CA VAL A 265 6.40 -10.79 -7.16
C VAL A 265 6.21 -11.44 -8.52
N ASP A 266 6.09 -12.77 -8.57
CA ASP A 266 5.90 -13.50 -9.82
C ASP A 266 4.59 -13.11 -10.52
N LYS A 267 3.47 -13.07 -9.79
CA LYS A 267 2.16 -12.69 -10.34
C LYS A 267 2.08 -11.24 -10.80
N LEU A 268 2.87 -10.33 -10.21
CA LEU A 268 2.91 -8.94 -10.67
C LEU A 268 3.72 -8.73 -11.95
N GLN A 269 4.61 -9.67 -12.28
CA GLN A 269 5.36 -9.71 -13.54
C GLN A 269 4.62 -10.47 -14.65
N ASP A 270 3.63 -11.29 -14.30
CA ASP A 270 2.79 -11.98 -15.26
C ASP A 270 1.95 -11.00 -16.11
N GLU A 271 1.88 -11.23 -17.42
CA GLU A 271 1.22 -10.34 -18.38
C GLU A 271 -0.29 -10.16 -18.09
N LEU A 272 -0.95 -11.24 -17.69
CA LEU A 272 -2.37 -11.23 -17.36
C LEU A 272 -2.59 -10.70 -15.94
N TRP A 273 -1.98 -11.34 -14.95
CA TRP A 273 -2.24 -11.06 -13.54
C TRP A 273 -1.66 -9.74 -13.07
N GLY A 274 -0.56 -9.26 -13.64
CA GLY A 274 0.13 -8.07 -13.15
C GLY A 274 -0.76 -6.83 -13.16
N LYS A 275 -1.47 -6.58 -14.25
CA LYS A 275 -2.42 -5.46 -14.35
C LYS A 275 -3.69 -5.72 -13.53
N VAL A 276 -4.22 -6.93 -13.59
CA VAL A 276 -5.48 -7.28 -12.91
C VAL A 276 -5.33 -7.18 -11.39
N LEU A 277 -4.24 -7.69 -10.81
CA LEU A 277 -4.00 -7.65 -9.36
C LEU A 277 -3.87 -6.22 -8.82
N LYS A 278 -3.15 -5.32 -9.52
CA LYS A 278 -3.06 -3.90 -9.13
C LYS A 278 -4.44 -3.25 -9.08
N ASN A 279 -5.31 -3.58 -10.03
CA ASN A 279 -6.71 -3.12 -10.04
C ASN A 279 -7.53 -3.72 -8.90
N ILE A 280 -7.41 -5.03 -8.66
CA ILE A 280 -8.08 -5.73 -7.54
C ILE A 280 -7.70 -5.10 -6.21
N PHE A 281 -6.40 -4.86 -5.97
CA PHE A 281 -5.94 -4.22 -4.74
C PHE A 281 -6.50 -2.80 -4.58
N THR A 282 -6.54 -2.03 -5.67
CA THR A 282 -7.13 -0.68 -5.65
C THR A 282 -8.61 -0.73 -5.24
N TRP A 283 -9.41 -1.60 -5.87
CA TRP A 283 -10.81 -1.79 -5.51
C TRP A 283 -11.00 -2.33 -4.09
N TYR A 284 -10.09 -3.18 -3.61
CA TYR A 284 -10.07 -3.66 -2.24
C TYR A 284 -9.84 -2.52 -1.24
N PHE A 285 -8.85 -1.64 -1.48
CA PHE A 285 -8.58 -0.49 -0.62
C PHE A 285 -9.77 0.48 -0.57
N ASP A 286 -10.37 0.76 -1.72
CA ASP A 286 -11.60 1.58 -1.79
C ASP A 286 -12.77 0.92 -1.07
N GLY A 287 -12.92 -0.39 -1.26
CA GLY A 287 -13.91 -1.24 -0.60
C GLY A 287 -13.79 -1.26 0.91
N LEU A 288 -12.60 -0.98 1.46
CA LEU A 288 -12.40 -0.87 2.91
C LEU A 288 -12.57 0.56 3.43
N ARG A 289 -12.21 1.57 2.64
CA ARG A 289 -12.08 2.97 3.09
C ARG A 289 -13.24 3.89 2.75
N SER A 290 -14.09 3.55 1.78
CA SER A 290 -15.16 4.45 1.33
C SER A 290 -16.07 4.91 2.47
N THR A 291 -16.51 6.16 2.44
CA THR A 291 -17.40 6.70 3.49
C THR A 291 -18.76 6.02 3.50
N TYR A 292 -19.29 5.68 2.34
CA TYR A 292 -20.61 5.06 2.18
C TYR A 292 -20.48 3.55 2.05
N ILE A 293 -21.25 2.82 2.86
CA ILE A 293 -21.22 1.34 2.88
C ILE A 293 -21.66 0.74 1.53
N GLU A 294 -22.52 1.45 0.81
CA GLU A 294 -22.96 1.10 -0.54
C GLU A 294 -21.79 1.06 -1.52
N ASN A 295 -20.96 2.10 -1.51
CA ASN A 295 -19.76 2.16 -2.35
C ASN A 295 -18.77 1.06 -1.95
N LYS A 296 -18.64 0.77 -0.65
CA LYS A 296 -17.83 -0.35 -0.18
C LYS A 296 -18.28 -1.68 -0.80
N ILE A 297 -19.58 -1.98 -0.72
CA ILE A 297 -20.15 -3.22 -1.28
C ILE A 297 -19.93 -3.30 -2.79
N VAL A 298 -20.16 -2.19 -3.51
CA VAL A 298 -19.96 -2.12 -4.97
C VAL A 298 -18.50 -2.38 -5.35
N SER A 299 -17.54 -1.71 -4.71
CA SER A 299 -16.10 -1.90 -4.99
C SER A 299 -15.65 -3.33 -4.74
N ILE A 300 -16.09 -3.94 -3.62
CA ILE A 300 -15.77 -5.34 -3.30
C ILE A 300 -16.33 -6.30 -4.35
N GLN A 301 -17.55 -6.07 -4.83
CA GLN A 301 -18.12 -6.90 -5.88
C GLN A 301 -17.38 -6.75 -7.21
N ILE A 302 -16.98 -5.53 -7.60
CA ILE A 302 -16.18 -5.30 -8.82
C ILE A 302 -14.86 -6.08 -8.74
N ALA A 303 -14.18 -6.04 -7.60
CA ALA A 303 -12.95 -6.81 -7.40
C ALA A 303 -13.17 -8.33 -7.51
N LEU A 304 -14.23 -8.85 -6.90
CA LEU A 304 -14.60 -10.26 -6.97
C LEU A 304 -14.94 -10.71 -8.41
N GLU A 305 -15.67 -9.89 -9.16
CA GLU A 305 -16.00 -10.18 -10.57
C GLU A 305 -14.75 -10.16 -11.46
N ASN A 306 -13.81 -9.24 -11.22
CA ASN A 306 -12.52 -9.21 -11.90
C ASN A 306 -11.68 -10.46 -11.62
N ILE A 307 -11.61 -10.90 -10.35
CA ILE A 307 -10.95 -12.17 -10.01
C ILE A 307 -11.67 -13.33 -10.69
N ALA A 308 -13.00 -13.36 -10.67
CA ALA A 308 -13.78 -14.45 -11.25
C ALA A 308 -13.52 -14.61 -12.74
N TRP A 309 -13.57 -13.50 -13.51
CA TRP A 309 -13.23 -13.52 -14.93
C TRP A 309 -11.80 -14.01 -15.15
N THR A 310 -10.84 -13.36 -14.50
CA THR A 310 -9.41 -13.63 -14.73
C THR A 310 -9.05 -15.07 -14.36
N TYR A 311 -9.54 -15.57 -13.22
CA TYR A 311 -9.23 -16.91 -12.76
C TYR A 311 -9.94 -17.99 -13.59
N ILE A 312 -11.26 -17.86 -13.82
CA ILE A 312 -12.08 -18.92 -14.44
C ILE A 312 -11.91 -18.96 -15.96
N VAL A 313 -11.86 -17.80 -16.61
CA VAL A 313 -11.88 -17.68 -18.07
C VAL A 313 -10.47 -17.62 -18.64
N GLU A 314 -9.62 -16.75 -18.11
CA GLU A 314 -8.31 -16.44 -18.72
C GLU A 314 -7.18 -17.35 -18.17
N ASP A 315 -7.10 -17.56 -16.85
CA ASP A 315 -6.00 -18.31 -16.22
C ASP A 315 -6.22 -19.82 -16.25
N LYS A 316 -7.41 -20.29 -15.88
CA LYS A 316 -7.72 -21.73 -15.81
C LYS A 316 -8.51 -22.27 -16.99
N GLU A 317 -9.04 -21.39 -17.85
CA GLU A 317 -9.86 -21.75 -19.01
C GLU A 317 -10.98 -22.78 -18.68
N ILE A 318 -11.53 -22.71 -17.47
CA ILE A 318 -12.58 -23.63 -16.97
C ILE A 318 -13.88 -23.43 -17.75
N MET A 319 -14.12 -22.22 -18.23
CA MET A 319 -15.33 -21.86 -18.98
C MET A 319 -15.02 -20.84 -20.07
N ASP A 320 -15.67 -21.01 -21.22
CA ASP A 320 -15.65 -20.02 -22.30
C ASP A 320 -16.15 -18.65 -21.84
N GLY A 321 -15.44 -17.59 -22.24
CA GLY A 321 -15.73 -16.21 -21.83
C GLY A 321 -17.11 -15.71 -22.26
N GLN A 322 -17.61 -16.10 -23.44
CA GLN A 322 -18.95 -15.69 -23.88
C GLN A 322 -20.03 -16.38 -23.05
N ILE A 323 -19.86 -17.66 -22.74
CA ILE A 323 -20.78 -18.40 -21.85
C ILE A 323 -20.75 -17.79 -20.46
N PHE A 324 -19.55 -17.56 -19.92
CA PHE A 324 -19.37 -16.98 -18.60
C PHE A 324 -20.08 -15.63 -18.52
N ASP A 325 -19.88 -14.75 -19.50
CA ASP A 325 -20.45 -13.41 -19.44
C ASP A 325 -21.97 -13.38 -19.67
N SER A 326 -22.43 -14.03 -20.73
CA SER A 326 -23.81 -13.87 -21.22
C SER A 326 -24.82 -14.79 -20.54
N LYS A 327 -24.40 -15.94 -20.00
CA LYS A 327 -25.33 -16.96 -19.48
C LYS A 327 -25.36 -17.04 -17.96
N LEU A 328 -24.31 -16.58 -17.27
CA LEU A 328 -24.25 -16.64 -15.81
C LEU A 328 -24.66 -15.31 -15.18
N ARG A 329 -25.53 -15.39 -14.16
CA ARG A 329 -25.77 -14.25 -13.26
C ARG A 329 -24.53 -14.03 -12.41
N THR A 330 -24.31 -12.82 -11.93
CA THR A 330 -23.20 -12.52 -11.00
C THR A 330 -23.13 -13.50 -9.82
N SER A 331 -24.28 -13.85 -9.23
CA SER A 331 -24.29 -14.81 -8.12
C SER A 331 -23.77 -16.19 -8.51
N ASP A 332 -23.94 -16.61 -9.76
CA ASP A 332 -23.46 -17.90 -10.26
C ASP A 332 -21.98 -17.82 -10.65
N LYS A 333 -21.54 -16.70 -11.26
CA LYS A 333 -20.12 -16.40 -11.51
C LYS A 333 -19.30 -16.47 -10.20
N LEU A 334 -19.79 -15.82 -9.15
CA LEU A 334 -19.11 -15.82 -7.84
C LEU A 334 -19.19 -17.17 -7.13
N ARG A 335 -20.31 -17.91 -7.24
CA ARG A 335 -20.38 -19.29 -6.70
C ARG A 335 -19.34 -20.20 -7.35
N LEU A 336 -19.18 -20.09 -8.68
CA LEU A 336 -18.19 -20.86 -9.42
C LEU A 336 -16.78 -20.51 -8.93
N LEU A 337 -16.44 -19.22 -8.85
CA LEU A 337 -15.15 -18.79 -8.30
C LEU A 337 -14.89 -19.38 -6.90
N LEU A 338 -15.81 -19.17 -5.96
CA LEU A 338 -15.62 -19.63 -4.58
C LEU A 338 -15.56 -21.15 -4.48
N TYR A 339 -16.24 -21.87 -5.36
CA TYR A 339 -16.14 -23.32 -5.46
C TYR A 339 -14.74 -23.75 -5.90
N GLU A 340 -14.23 -23.21 -7.00
CA GLU A 340 -12.91 -23.53 -7.54
C GLU A 340 -11.76 -23.14 -6.60
N LEU A 341 -12.00 -22.16 -5.72
CA LEU A 341 -11.03 -21.71 -4.72
C LEU A 341 -11.17 -22.40 -3.35
N ASP A 342 -12.07 -23.38 -3.20
CA ASP A 342 -12.40 -24.06 -1.93
C ASP A 342 -12.81 -23.10 -0.80
N ILE A 343 -13.55 -22.03 -1.14
CA ILE A 343 -14.00 -21.03 -0.19
C ILE A 343 -15.43 -21.34 0.28
N PRO A 344 -15.68 -21.46 1.61
CA PRO A 344 -17.01 -21.68 2.16
C PRO A 344 -17.99 -20.57 1.76
N ARG A 345 -19.14 -20.97 1.24
CA ARG A 345 -20.16 -20.08 0.64
C ARG A 345 -21.49 -20.09 1.38
N GLU A 346 -21.60 -20.83 2.47
CA GLU A 346 -22.84 -20.97 3.24
C GLU A 346 -23.31 -19.63 3.82
N LEU A 347 -24.60 -19.55 4.16
CA LEU A 347 -25.11 -18.40 4.90
C LEU A 347 -24.40 -18.31 6.26
N PRO A 348 -23.74 -17.18 6.56
CA PRO A 348 -23.01 -17.04 7.81
C PRO A 348 -23.99 -16.96 8.99
N LYS A 349 -23.73 -17.77 10.02
CA LYS A 349 -24.47 -17.74 11.28
C LYS A 349 -23.88 -16.68 12.21
N VAL A 350 -24.07 -15.41 11.85
CA VAL A 350 -23.58 -14.25 12.63
C VAL A 350 -24.74 -13.32 13.00
N GLU A 351 -24.63 -12.66 14.15
CA GLU A 351 -25.64 -11.71 14.61
C GLU A 351 -25.86 -10.61 13.55
N GLY A 352 -27.12 -10.40 13.18
CA GLY A 352 -27.53 -9.45 12.14
C GLY A 352 -27.72 -10.05 10.74
N LEU A 353 -27.35 -11.32 10.50
CA LEU A 353 -27.61 -12.04 9.24
C LEU A 353 -28.54 -13.26 9.40
N ASN A 354 -29.31 -13.30 10.49
CA ASN A 354 -30.29 -14.36 10.76
C ASN A 354 -31.57 -14.15 9.96
N PHE A 355 -31.51 -14.44 8.66
CA PHE A 355 -32.71 -14.48 7.81
C PHE A 355 -33.45 -15.79 8.02
N SER A 356 -34.76 -15.80 7.79
CA SER A 356 -35.53 -17.05 7.77
C SER A 356 -34.94 -18.03 6.77
N ASN A 357 -34.82 -19.31 7.19
CA ASN A 357 -34.49 -20.41 6.29
C ASN A 357 -35.42 -20.30 5.08
N ASN A 358 -34.85 -20.12 3.87
CA ASN A 358 -35.48 -20.00 2.55
C ASN A 358 -35.43 -18.62 1.87
N LYS A 359 -35.06 -17.52 2.54
CA LYS A 359 -34.95 -16.23 1.82
C LYS A 359 -33.78 -16.21 0.83
N PHE A 360 -32.62 -16.65 1.29
CA PHE A 360 -31.39 -16.71 0.49
C PHE A 360 -30.94 -18.16 0.35
N LYS A 361 -30.33 -18.50 -0.79
CA LYS A 361 -29.85 -19.86 -1.07
C LYS A 361 -28.55 -20.14 -0.31
N ASP A 362 -27.69 -19.14 -0.28
CA ASP A 362 -26.35 -19.16 0.28
C ASP A 362 -25.86 -17.72 0.54
N GLY A 363 -24.66 -17.56 1.10
CA GLY A 363 -24.09 -16.25 1.38
C GLY A 363 -23.80 -15.43 0.12
N VAL A 364 -23.52 -16.09 -1.02
CA VAL A 364 -23.32 -15.41 -2.31
C VAL A 364 -24.63 -14.80 -2.82
N HIS A 365 -25.75 -15.51 -2.67
CA HIS A 365 -27.08 -14.97 -3.01
C HIS A 365 -27.35 -13.70 -2.19
N LEU A 366 -27.14 -13.77 -0.87
CA LEU A 366 -27.32 -12.63 0.03
C LEU A 366 -26.47 -11.43 -0.40
N PHE A 367 -25.17 -11.62 -0.64
CA PHE A 367 -24.28 -10.54 -1.00
C PHE A 367 -24.68 -9.86 -2.32
N THR A 368 -24.95 -10.66 -3.35
CA THR A 368 -25.30 -10.13 -4.68
C THR A 368 -26.69 -9.51 -4.73
N ASP A 369 -27.67 -10.06 -4.00
CA ASP A 369 -29.03 -9.50 -3.91
C ASP A 369 -29.01 -8.12 -3.23
N MET A 370 -28.27 -8.00 -2.12
CA MET A 370 -28.11 -6.71 -1.42
C MET A 370 -27.40 -5.65 -2.26
N ARG A 371 -26.37 -6.03 -3.02
CA ARG A 371 -25.76 -5.10 -3.98
C ARG A 371 -26.74 -4.70 -5.08
N ASN A 372 -27.52 -5.64 -5.62
CA ASN A 372 -28.52 -5.32 -6.63
C ASN A 372 -29.58 -4.35 -6.11
N ASP A 373 -30.03 -4.51 -4.86
CA ASP A 373 -30.95 -3.57 -4.22
C ASP A 373 -30.35 -2.17 -4.01
N ILE A 374 -29.04 -2.08 -3.72
CA ILE A 374 -28.32 -0.79 -3.61
C ILE A 374 -28.31 -0.04 -4.94
N VAL A 375 -28.02 -0.74 -6.04
CA VAL A 375 -27.89 -0.12 -7.38
C VAL A 375 -29.25 0.07 -8.06
N HIS A 376 -30.19 -0.84 -7.82
CA HIS A 376 -31.50 -0.88 -8.47
C HIS A 376 -32.63 -1.11 -7.44
N PRO A 377 -32.93 -0.13 -6.58
CA PRO A 377 -33.86 -0.29 -5.47
C PRO A 377 -35.29 -0.57 -5.92
N LYS A 378 -35.90 -1.66 -5.43
CA LYS A 378 -37.31 -2.00 -5.68
C LYS A 378 -38.18 -1.65 -4.46
N LYS A 379 -39.44 -1.25 -4.70
CA LYS A 379 -40.39 -0.82 -3.63
C LYS A 379 -40.61 -1.87 -2.51
N LYS A 380 -40.42 -3.17 -2.77
CA LYS A 380 -40.64 -4.27 -1.80
C LYS A 380 -39.39 -4.70 -1.01
N SER A 381 -38.16 -4.40 -1.46
CA SER A 381 -36.91 -4.79 -0.78
C SER A 381 -36.35 -3.73 0.20
N LYS A 382 -36.92 -2.52 0.17
CA LYS A 382 -36.46 -1.33 0.91
C LYS A 382 -36.20 -1.51 2.41
N LEU A 383 -37.02 -2.30 3.11
CA LEU A 383 -36.99 -2.35 4.59
C LEU A 383 -35.72 -3.00 5.17
N GLU A 384 -35.08 -3.92 4.45
CA GLU A 384 -33.86 -4.60 4.92
C GLU A 384 -32.59 -3.98 4.34
N SER A 385 -32.62 -3.51 3.09
CA SER A 385 -31.53 -2.75 2.50
C SER A 385 -31.27 -1.43 3.23
N ASP A 386 -32.28 -0.83 3.88
CA ASP A 386 -32.10 0.42 4.62
C ASP A 386 -31.47 0.20 6.01
N ASN A 387 -31.35 -1.05 6.47
CA ASN A 387 -30.71 -1.35 7.76
C ASN A 387 -29.18 -1.36 7.63
N TRP A 388 -28.55 -0.33 8.20
CA TRP A 388 -27.10 -0.17 8.17
C TRP A 388 -26.33 -1.37 8.77
N LYS A 389 -26.88 -2.04 9.80
CA LYS A 389 -26.22 -3.20 10.43
C LYS A 389 -26.15 -4.38 9.47
N ILE A 390 -27.23 -4.63 8.71
CA ILE A 390 -27.28 -5.69 7.69
C ILE A 390 -26.28 -5.36 6.58
N LYS A 391 -26.30 -4.14 6.05
CA LYS A 391 -25.33 -3.69 5.02
C LYS A 391 -23.88 -3.86 5.48
N TYR A 392 -23.59 -3.51 6.73
CA TYR A 392 -22.26 -3.68 7.31
C TYR A 392 -21.84 -5.15 7.36
N ARG A 393 -22.71 -6.06 7.84
CA ARG A 393 -22.42 -7.50 7.87
C ARG A 393 -22.27 -8.11 6.46
N VAL A 394 -23.09 -7.66 5.50
CA VAL A 394 -22.98 -8.07 4.09
C VAL A 394 -21.68 -7.61 3.46
N TRP A 395 -21.25 -6.38 3.75
CA TRP A 395 -19.94 -5.88 3.34
C TRP A 395 -18.81 -6.73 3.93
N GLN A 396 -18.84 -7.06 5.22
CA GLN A 396 -17.86 -7.95 5.84
C GLN A 396 -17.81 -9.33 5.17
N LEU A 397 -18.97 -9.87 4.77
CA LEU A 397 -19.06 -11.12 4.03
C LEU A 397 -18.38 -11.02 2.65
N GLY A 398 -18.63 -9.94 1.92
CA GLY A 398 -17.96 -9.66 0.64
C GLY A 398 -16.45 -9.50 0.80
N VAL A 399 -16.00 -8.77 1.82
CA VAL A 399 -14.57 -8.60 2.15
C VAL A 399 -13.93 -9.96 2.42
N LYS A 400 -14.57 -10.82 3.22
CA LYS A 400 -14.09 -12.19 3.48
C LYS A 400 -13.91 -12.97 2.19
N TYR A 401 -14.90 -12.94 1.29
CA TYR A 401 -14.79 -13.62 0.00
C TYR A 401 -13.63 -13.08 -0.83
N LEU A 402 -13.47 -11.77 -0.89
CA LEU A 402 -12.41 -11.13 -1.67
C LEU A 402 -11.02 -11.44 -1.11
N GLU A 403 -10.83 -11.25 0.20
CA GLU A 403 -9.57 -11.51 0.88
C GLU A 403 -9.15 -12.98 0.73
N LEU A 404 -10.07 -13.93 0.97
CA LEU A 404 -9.79 -15.35 0.77
C LEU A 404 -9.50 -15.67 -0.70
N SER A 405 -10.16 -15.03 -1.66
CA SER A 405 -9.88 -15.26 -3.07
C SER A 405 -8.48 -14.79 -3.45
N ILE A 406 -8.08 -13.60 -3.01
CA ILE A 406 -6.72 -13.07 -3.23
C ILE A 406 -5.69 -13.98 -2.56
N LEU A 407 -5.92 -14.38 -1.31
CA LEU A 407 -5.01 -15.26 -0.56
C LEU A 407 -4.86 -16.62 -1.24
N ARG A 408 -5.94 -17.20 -1.80
CA ARG A 408 -5.88 -18.47 -2.54
C ARG A 408 -5.10 -18.33 -3.84
N VAL A 409 -5.33 -17.26 -4.58
CA VAL A 409 -4.61 -16.95 -5.84
C VAL A 409 -3.11 -16.77 -5.58
N LEU A 410 -2.73 -16.21 -4.43
CA LEU A 410 -1.33 -16.04 -4.01
C LEU A 410 -0.78 -17.23 -3.20
N GLY A 411 -1.44 -18.39 -3.27
CA GLY A 411 -0.96 -19.64 -2.65
C GLY A 411 -0.84 -19.62 -1.13
N TYR A 412 -1.45 -18.66 -0.43
CA TYR A 412 -1.30 -18.50 1.01
C TYR A 412 -1.93 -19.66 1.78
N LYS A 413 -1.19 -20.26 2.73
CA LYS A 413 -1.65 -21.39 3.57
C LYS A 413 -1.66 -21.09 5.07
N GLY A 414 -1.45 -19.83 5.44
CA GLY A 414 -1.31 -19.40 6.83
C GLY A 414 -2.64 -19.14 7.54
N LYS A 415 -2.54 -18.43 8.67
CA LYS A 415 -3.71 -17.94 9.40
C LYS A 415 -4.18 -16.60 8.85
N TYR A 416 -5.48 -16.36 8.92
CA TYR A 416 -6.10 -15.10 8.60
C TYR A 416 -7.08 -14.68 9.70
N TYR A 417 -7.34 -13.39 9.80
CA TYR A 417 -8.35 -12.83 10.66
C TYR A 417 -9.69 -12.78 9.92
N ASN A 418 -10.69 -13.48 10.44
CA ASN A 418 -12.02 -13.46 9.85
C ASN A 418 -12.81 -12.25 10.36
N PHE A 419 -12.72 -11.14 9.63
CA PHE A 419 -13.37 -9.89 9.98
C PHE A 419 -14.90 -10.01 10.14
N LEU A 420 -15.55 -10.98 9.47
CA LEU A 420 -16.99 -11.22 9.63
C LEU A 420 -17.36 -11.74 11.03
N LYS A 421 -16.44 -12.44 11.71
CA LYS A 421 -16.63 -12.96 13.07
C LYS A 421 -16.23 -11.96 14.16
N ASP A 422 -15.83 -10.74 13.78
CA ASP A 422 -15.48 -9.69 14.72
C ASP A 422 -16.74 -9.20 15.45
N GLU A 423 -16.96 -9.75 16.65
CA GLU A 423 -17.88 -9.22 17.64
C GLU A 423 -17.05 -8.40 18.64
N VAL A 424 -17.14 -7.08 18.48
CA VAL A 424 -16.72 -6.01 19.41
C VAL A 424 -15.60 -6.44 20.38
N ASN A 425 -14.34 -6.34 19.92
CA ASN A 425 -13.07 -6.35 20.69
C ASN A 425 -12.19 -7.60 20.68
N TYR A 426 -12.50 -8.66 19.93
CA TYR A 426 -11.59 -9.79 19.83
C TYR A 426 -10.83 -9.80 18.49
N LYS A 427 -9.86 -8.89 18.33
CA LYS A 427 -8.76 -9.01 17.33
C LYS A 427 -7.84 -10.22 17.62
N GLU A 428 -8.39 -11.31 18.16
CA GLU A 428 -7.66 -12.36 18.89
C GLU A 428 -7.87 -13.76 18.31
N ILE A 429 -8.85 -13.96 17.42
CA ILE A 429 -9.10 -15.28 16.84
C ILE A 429 -8.69 -15.25 15.36
N SER A 430 -7.43 -15.60 15.11
CA SER A 430 -6.95 -15.99 13.79
C SER A 430 -7.34 -17.46 13.53
N GLU A 431 -7.78 -17.78 12.32
CA GLU A 431 -8.07 -19.15 11.90
C GLU A 431 -7.25 -19.51 10.66
N VAL A 432 -6.94 -20.79 10.46
CA VAL A 432 -6.26 -21.26 9.25
C VAL A 432 -7.20 -21.08 8.05
N VAL A 433 -6.63 -20.72 6.89
CA VAL A 433 -7.42 -20.62 5.65
C VAL A 433 -8.15 -21.93 5.31
N PRO A 434 -9.31 -21.88 4.61
CA PRO A 434 -10.16 -23.05 4.39
C PRO A 434 -9.52 -24.25 3.68
N TRP A 435 -8.48 -24.01 2.86
CA TRP A 435 -7.77 -25.02 2.08
C TRP A 435 -6.45 -25.49 2.72
N SER A 436 -6.28 -25.22 4.01
CA SER A 436 -5.12 -25.63 4.81
C SER A 436 -5.60 -26.10 6.18
N ASN A 437 -4.73 -26.74 6.96
CA ASN A 437 -5.04 -27.18 8.33
C ASN A 437 -3.95 -26.79 9.34
N GLU A 438 -4.24 -26.94 10.64
CA GLU A 438 -3.32 -26.56 11.73
C GLU A 438 -2.00 -27.37 11.71
N GLU A 439 -2.01 -28.61 11.23
CA GLU A 439 -0.79 -29.41 11.11
C GLU A 439 0.12 -28.88 10.00
N GLU A 440 -0.45 -28.62 8.83
CA GLU A 440 0.25 -28.01 7.69
C GLU A 440 0.80 -26.63 8.05
N TYR A 441 0.01 -25.80 8.72
CA TYR A 441 0.45 -24.50 9.20
C TYR A 441 1.63 -24.61 10.18
N ARG A 442 1.59 -25.57 11.12
CA ARG A 442 2.71 -25.79 12.05
C ARG A 442 3.98 -26.22 11.34
N LYS A 443 3.88 -27.08 10.32
CA LYS A 443 5.05 -27.47 9.49
C LYS A 443 5.63 -26.26 8.76
N LEU A 444 4.78 -25.41 8.19
CA LEU A 444 5.19 -24.18 7.50
C LEU A 444 5.99 -23.22 8.40
N ILE A 445 5.55 -23.01 9.65
CA ILE A 445 6.22 -22.06 10.56
C ILE A 445 7.42 -22.66 11.32
N THR A 446 7.52 -23.98 11.41
CA THR A 446 8.63 -24.66 12.13
C THR A 446 9.77 -25.10 11.20
N GLY A 447 9.58 -25.08 9.87
CA GLY A 447 10.59 -25.48 8.91
C GLY A 447 10.91 -26.98 8.90
N ASN A 448 10.13 -27.79 9.61
CA ASN A 448 10.22 -29.25 9.60
C ASN A 448 9.29 -29.81 8.53
N SER A 449 9.87 -30.12 7.37
CA SER A 449 9.31 -31.02 6.35
C SER A 449 9.51 -32.48 6.75
#